data_AF-A0A9W6PWJ1-F1
#
_entry.id   AF-A0A9W6PWJ1-F1
#
_cell.length_a   1.000
_cell.length_b   1.000
_cell.length_c   1.000
_cell.angle_alpha   90.00
_cell.angle_beta   90.00
_cell.angle_gamma   90.00
#
_symmetry.space_group_name_H-M   'P 1'
#
loop_
_entity.id
_entity.type
_entity.pdbx_description
1 polymer ?
#
loop_
_entity_poly.entity_id
_entity_poly.type
_entity_poly.pdbx_seq_one_letter_code
_entity_poly.pdbx_strand_id
1 'polypeptide(L)'
;MRPLAHLADRDDAVAFDAFDILTSPALRDVARGPLHRARHAGRPCYAPMGQRWCDDCEATFDDLRLSAFQRLRSALKGPIPTTRSGEPVRELVLLRTHVTSPQAQYEDTAALAPALRRRPSKREHPWLRAARAQLVHYPVRYLEERTRRADAVQRGAAAHPDRDLRQAAWAAPLRSDPVMLDMLIYAVFAVRRGTTTLFEVPDDLRQRHDLSRAEATWRLRDALIALRKTNPAFYHANIDDLTLGPTVDQAIDPQTLLEQAGDREVSRSRLRKILADPTTGAAYRAIIKSICEADRAHPTVPVQTAARSLHLTPEKAHDLINQLAREVAKAGLDWTIQLAETS
;
A
#
# COMPACT_ATOMS: atom_id res chain seq x y z
N MET A 1 -37.24 17.36 -11.02
CA MET A 1 -36.25 18.46 -11.15
C MET A 1 -35.81 18.85 -9.76
N ARG A 2 -34.50 18.96 -9.50
CA ARG A 2 -33.96 19.33 -8.19
C ARG A 2 -33.12 20.61 -8.34
N PRO A 3 -33.64 21.78 -7.93
CA PRO A 3 -32.92 23.04 -8.00
C PRO A 3 -31.58 23.00 -7.27
N LEU A 4 -30.59 23.74 -7.77
CA LEU A 4 -29.28 23.89 -7.13
C LEU A 4 -29.41 24.54 -5.74
N ALA A 5 -30.38 25.42 -5.55
CA ALA A 5 -30.69 26.03 -4.25
C ALA A 5 -31.01 25.00 -3.16
N HIS A 6 -31.47 23.79 -3.52
CA HIS A 6 -31.72 22.72 -2.54
C HIS A 6 -30.46 22.27 -1.79
N LEU A 7 -29.25 22.49 -2.31
CA LEU A 7 -28.01 22.25 -1.56
C LEU A 7 -27.95 23.06 -0.24
N ALA A 8 -28.61 24.22 -0.21
CA ALA A 8 -28.72 25.08 0.96
C ALA A 8 -30.05 24.90 1.74
N ASP A 9 -30.86 23.90 1.39
CA ASP A 9 -32.10 23.59 2.12
C ASP A 9 -31.80 23.35 3.61
N ARG A 10 -32.75 23.62 4.51
CA ARG A 10 -32.60 23.36 5.94
C ARG A 10 -32.69 21.86 6.24
N ASP A 11 -33.51 21.13 5.50
CA ASP A 11 -33.64 19.69 5.57
C ASP A 11 -32.41 19.02 4.94
N ASP A 12 -31.68 18.25 5.74
CA ASP A 12 -30.49 17.56 5.29
C ASP A 12 -30.81 16.44 4.29
N ALA A 13 -32.02 15.84 4.30
CA ALA A 13 -32.41 14.84 3.31
C ALA A 13 -32.57 15.47 1.91
N VAL A 14 -33.22 16.63 1.84
CA VAL A 14 -33.37 17.40 0.59
C VAL A 14 -32.01 17.88 0.08
N ALA A 15 -31.17 18.41 0.99
CA ALA A 15 -29.85 18.90 0.63
C ALA A 15 -28.90 17.77 0.19
N PHE A 16 -28.97 16.61 0.84
CA PHE A 16 -28.17 15.44 0.49
C PHE A 16 -28.55 14.87 -0.86
N ASP A 17 -29.85 14.75 -1.17
CA ASP A 17 -30.33 14.28 -2.47
C ASP A 17 -29.83 15.18 -3.61
N ALA A 18 -29.95 16.51 -3.45
CA ALA A 18 -29.42 17.48 -4.41
C ALA A 18 -27.88 17.40 -4.54
N PHE A 19 -27.17 17.17 -3.43
CA PHE A 19 -25.72 17.01 -3.40
C PHE A 19 -25.27 15.73 -4.12
N ASP A 20 -25.93 14.61 -3.86
CA ASP A 20 -25.62 13.31 -4.43
C ASP A 20 -25.81 13.33 -5.95
N ILE A 21 -26.96 13.84 -6.42
CA ILE A 21 -27.26 14.00 -7.86
C ILE A 21 -26.18 14.84 -8.56
N LEU A 22 -25.78 15.96 -7.94
CA LEU A 22 -24.81 16.87 -8.54
C LEU A 22 -23.40 16.26 -8.56
N THR A 23 -22.94 15.70 -7.44
CA THR A 23 -21.52 15.45 -7.19
C THR A 23 -21.09 13.99 -7.34
N SER A 24 -21.94 13.03 -6.98
CA SER A 24 -21.56 11.62 -6.92
C SER A 24 -21.04 11.05 -8.24
N PRO A 25 -21.59 11.39 -9.43
CA PRO A 25 -21.03 10.93 -10.70
C PRO A 25 -19.56 11.35 -10.90
N ALA A 26 -19.24 12.61 -10.61
CA ALA A 26 -17.88 13.14 -10.76
C ALA A 26 -16.96 12.65 -9.65
N LEU A 27 -17.43 12.61 -8.40
CA LEU A 27 -16.67 12.12 -7.25
C LEU A 27 -16.28 10.65 -7.42
N ARG A 28 -17.20 9.82 -7.90
CA ARG A 28 -16.94 8.40 -8.15
C ARG A 28 -15.90 8.19 -9.24
N ASP A 29 -15.99 8.94 -10.33
CA ASP A 29 -15.00 8.87 -11.42
C ASP A 29 -13.58 9.20 -10.93
N VAL A 30 -13.42 10.25 -10.10
CA VAL A 30 -12.09 10.64 -9.60
C VAL A 30 -11.59 9.75 -8.46
N ALA A 31 -12.48 9.14 -7.67
CA ALA A 31 -12.13 8.25 -6.57
C ALA A 31 -11.70 6.85 -7.03
N ARG A 32 -12.14 6.42 -8.23
CA ARG A 32 -11.83 5.10 -8.81
C ARG A 32 -10.33 4.80 -8.83
N GLY A 33 -9.51 5.70 -9.36
CA GLY A 33 -8.06 5.52 -9.48
C GLY A 33 -7.35 5.34 -8.13
N PRO A 34 -7.52 6.27 -7.17
CA PRO A 34 -6.99 6.14 -5.80
C PRO A 34 -7.42 4.84 -5.10
N LEU A 35 -8.69 4.45 -5.19
CA LEU A 35 -9.18 3.22 -4.54
C LEU A 35 -8.64 1.96 -5.20
N HIS A 36 -8.56 1.90 -6.53
CA HIS A 36 -7.92 0.79 -7.24
C HIS A 36 -6.47 0.61 -6.81
N ARG A 37 -5.71 1.70 -6.67
CA ARG A 37 -4.33 1.62 -6.17
C ARG A 37 -4.25 1.24 -4.71
N ALA A 38 -5.17 1.74 -3.88
CA ALA A 38 -5.18 1.43 -2.46
C ALA A 38 -5.48 -0.04 -2.18
N ARG A 39 -6.50 -0.61 -2.83
CA ARG A 39 -7.06 -1.94 -2.48
C ARG A 39 -6.80 -3.04 -3.48
N HIS A 40 -6.55 -2.71 -4.74
CA HIS A 40 -6.41 -3.68 -5.83
C HIS A 40 -5.05 -3.61 -6.51
N ALA A 41 -4.06 -2.98 -5.88
CA ALA A 41 -2.72 -2.78 -6.45
C ALA A 41 -2.74 -2.17 -7.87
N GLY A 42 -3.72 -1.31 -8.16
CA GLY A 42 -3.90 -0.66 -9.46
C GLY A 42 -4.69 -1.47 -10.49
N ARG A 43 -5.07 -2.72 -10.18
CA ARG A 43 -5.93 -3.53 -11.04
C ARG A 43 -7.37 -3.01 -11.01
N PRO A 44 -8.18 -3.30 -12.04
CA PRO A 44 -9.60 -2.98 -12.01
C PRO A 44 -10.29 -3.62 -10.80
N CYS A 45 -11.18 -2.88 -10.15
CA CYS A 45 -12.09 -3.44 -9.16
C CYS A 45 -13.14 -4.28 -9.89
N TYR A 46 -13.24 -5.57 -9.56
CA TYR A 46 -14.27 -6.46 -10.08
C TYR A 46 -15.31 -6.70 -8.99
N ALA A 47 -16.48 -6.07 -9.10
CA ALA A 47 -17.63 -6.51 -8.31
C ALA A 47 -18.11 -7.88 -8.81
N PRO A 48 -18.75 -8.69 -7.96
CA PRO A 48 -19.39 -9.94 -8.36
C PRO A 48 -20.41 -9.78 -9.51
N MET A 49 -20.87 -8.54 -9.78
CA MET A 49 -21.73 -8.21 -10.93
C MET A 49 -21.33 -6.88 -11.62
N GLY A 50 -20.64 -6.96 -12.76
CA GLY A 50 -20.51 -5.88 -13.76
C GLY A 50 -19.56 -4.72 -13.41
N GLN A 51 -19.83 -3.52 -13.97
CA GLN A 51 -19.03 -2.29 -13.81
C GLN A 51 -19.09 -1.66 -12.39
N ARG A 52 -19.51 -2.41 -11.39
CA ARG A 52 -19.73 -1.93 -10.01
C ARG A 52 -18.42 -2.01 -9.21
N TRP A 53 -18.33 -1.24 -8.12
CA TRP A 53 -17.21 -1.42 -7.18
C TRP A 53 -17.51 -2.60 -6.24
N CYS A 54 -16.47 -3.18 -5.63
CA CYS A 54 -16.64 -4.13 -4.54
C CYS A 54 -17.18 -3.44 -3.29
N ASP A 55 -17.76 -4.22 -2.37
CA ASP A 55 -18.43 -3.71 -1.18
C ASP A 55 -17.54 -2.80 -0.34
N ASP A 56 -16.26 -3.14 -0.18
CA ASP A 56 -15.31 -2.27 0.51
C ASP A 56 -15.19 -0.91 -0.18
N CYS A 57 -14.99 -0.90 -1.51
CA CYS A 57 -14.86 0.34 -2.27
C CYS A 57 -16.15 1.16 -2.20
N GLU A 58 -17.32 0.53 -2.22
CA GLU A 58 -18.63 1.19 -2.01
C GLU A 58 -18.71 1.81 -0.61
N ALA A 59 -18.34 1.08 0.45
CA ALA A 59 -18.35 1.61 1.81
C ALA A 59 -17.43 2.83 1.96
N THR A 60 -16.22 2.76 1.41
CA THR A 60 -15.28 3.92 1.42
C THR A 60 -15.80 5.08 0.57
N PHE A 61 -16.54 4.81 -0.52
CA PHE A 61 -17.21 5.85 -1.29
C PHE A 61 -18.26 6.57 -0.47
N ASP A 62 -19.08 5.81 0.27
CA ASP A 62 -20.15 6.34 1.08
C ASP A 62 -19.61 7.24 2.20
N ASP A 63 -18.55 6.81 2.88
CA ASP A 63 -17.84 7.64 3.86
C ASP A 63 -17.28 8.92 3.25
N LEU A 64 -16.67 8.83 2.07
CA LEU A 64 -16.13 9.97 1.33
C LEU A 64 -17.24 10.96 0.95
N ARG A 65 -18.35 10.44 0.43
CA ARG A 65 -19.54 11.21 0.03
C ARG A 65 -20.15 11.93 1.22
N LEU A 66 -20.36 11.22 2.33
CA LEU A 66 -20.93 11.79 3.54
C LEU A 66 -20.02 12.87 4.14
N SER A 67 -18.70 12.62 4.18
CA SER A 67 -17.72 13.60 4.66
C SER A 67 -17.69 14.87 3.79
N ALA A 68 -17.75 14.71 2.47
CA ALA A 68 -17.82 15.85 1.54
C ALA A 68 -19.11 16.66 1.72
N PHE A 69 -20.25 15.97 1.90
CA PHE A 69 -21.53 16.61 2.21
C PHE A 69 -21.46 17.40 3.52
N GLN A 70 -21.01 16.78 4.62
CA GLN A 70 -20.89 17.44 5.92
C GLN A 70 -20.00 18.69 5.86
N ARG A 71 -18.92 18.64 5.08
CA ARG A 71 -18.05 19.80 4.83
C ARG A 71 -18.77 20.94 4.10
N LEU A 72 -19.57 20.62 3.08
CA LEU A 72 -20.40 21.61 2.39
C LEU A 72 -21.42 22.22 3.35
N ARG A 73 -22.15 21.38 4.12
CA ARG A 73 -23.14 21.85 5.10
C ARG A 73 -22.53 22.78 6.14
N SER A 74 -21.35 22.44 6.65
CA SER A 74 -20.59 23.27 7.58
C SER A 74 -20.23 24.63 6.97
N ALA A 75 -19.81 24.67 5.69
CA ALA A 75 -19.48 25.93 5.01
C ALA A 75 -20.71 26.80 4.68
N LEU A 76 -21.87 26.18 4.41
CA LEU A 76 -23.12 26.88 4.11
C LEU A 76 -23.77 27.46 5.37
N LYS A 77 -23.80 26.68 6.47
CA LYS A 77 -24.46 27.08 7.74
C LYS A 77 -23.53 27.82 8.70
N GLY A 78 -22.23 27.56 8.64
CA GLY A 78 -21.24 28.00 9.62
C GLY A 78 -20.13 28.89 9.05
N PRO A 79 -19.01 29.04 9.79
CA PRO A 79 -17.84 29.76 9.31
C PRO A 79 -17.17 29.00 8.17
N ILE A 80 -16.76 29.75 7.14
CA ILE A 80 -16.01 29.17 6.02
C ILE A 80 -14.60 28.81 6.51
N PRO A 81 -14.10 27.60 6.24
CA PRO A 81 -12.73 27.22 6.58
C PRO A 81 -11.71 28.24 6.05
N THR A 82 -10.66 28.49 6.83
CA THR A 82 -9.58 29.40 6.45
C THR A 82 -8.35 28.66 5.92
N THR A 83 -7.58 29.34 5.08
CA THR A 83 -6.26 28.91 4.62
C THR A 83 -5.22 29.10 5.75
N ARG A 84 -3.98 28.69 5.48
CA ARG A 84 -2.85 28.92 6.41
C ARG A 84 -2.56 30.41 6.64
N SER A 85 -2.91 31.29 5.70
CA SER A 85 -2.78 32.74 5.85
C SER A 85 -3.96 33.37 6.61
N GLY A 86 -4.92 32.58 7.10
CA GLY A 86 -6.11 33.08 7.81
C GLY A 86 -7.23 33.55 6.89
N GLU A 87 -7.03 33.54 5.56
CA GLU A 87 -8.05 33.96 4.59
C GLU A 87 -9.12 32.88 4.40
N PRO A 88 -10.40 33.23 4.19
CA PRO A 88 -11.43 32.24 3.84
C PRO A 88 -11.08 31.48 2.56
N VAL A 89 -11.38 30.19 2.50
CA VAL A 89 -11.21 29.39 1.27
C VAL A 89 -12.12 29.94 0.18
N ARG A 90 -11.51 30.64 -0.79
CA ARG A 90 -12.19 31.39 -1.87
C ARG A 90 -13.23 30.55 -2.61
N GLU A 91 -12.91 29.29 -2.92
CA GLU A 91 -13.82 28.40 -3.66
C GLU A 91 -15.10 28.10 -2.86
N LEU A 92 -14.99 27.93 -1.53
CA LEU A 92 -16.18 27.72 -0.69
C LEU A 92 -17.02 28.99 -0.54
N VAL A 93 -16.38 30.17 -0.55
CA VAL A 93 -17.09 31.46 -0.61
C VAL A 93 -17.90 31.56 -1.91
N LEU A 94 -17.27 31.33 -3.06
CA LEU A 94 -17.93 31.39 -4.37
C LEU A 94 -19.10 30.39 -4.47
N LEU A 95 -18.89 29.17 -3.98
CA LEU A 95 -19.91 28.14 -3.95
C LEU A 95 -21.10 28.55 -3.07
N ARG A 96 -20.84 29.03 -1.85
CA ARG A 96 -21.88 29.49 -0.93
C ARG A 96 -22.68 30.62 -1.56
N THR A 97 -22.01 31.67 -2.04
CA THR A 97 -22.66 32.83 -2.67
C THR A 97 -23.58 32.41 -3.82
N HIS A 98 -23.12 31.50 -4.69
CA HIS A 98 -23.93 31.06 -5.82
C HIS A 98 -25.12 30.20 -5.39
N VAL A 99 -24.90 29.19 -4.55
CA VAL A 99 -25.94 28.27 -4.11
C VAL A 99 -27.05 28.98 -3.32
N THR A 100 -26.73 30.07 -2.60
CA THR A 100 -27.73 30.89 -1.89
C THR A 100 -28.30 32.03 -2.73
N SER A 101 -27.91 32.15 -4.01
CA SER A 101 -28.42 33.21 -4.89
C SER A 101 -29.82 32.88 -5.42
N PRO A 102 -30.63 33.88 -5.81
CA PRO A 102 -31.91 33.65 -6.46
C PRO A 102 -31.78 32.81 -7.75
N GLN A 103 -30.67 32.95 -8.47
CA GLN A 103 -30.43 32.22 -9.72
C GLN A 103 -30.39 30.70 -9.52
N ALA A 104 -29.89 30.22 -8.37
CA ALA A 104 -29.76 28.80 -8.08
C ALA A 104 -31.12 28.07 -7.98
N GLN A 105 -32.24 28.79 -7.85
CA GLN A 105 -33.59 28.19 -7.87
C GLN A 105 -34.00 27.69 -9.25
N TYR A 106 -33.40 28.23 -10.32
CA TYR A 106 -33.73 27.92 -11.71
C TYR A 106 -32.73 26.96 -12.36
N GLU A 107 -31.66 26.60 -11.65
CA GLU A 107 -30.61 25.71 -12.14
C GLU A 107 -30.87 24.28 -11.68
N ASP A 108 -30.96 23.32 -12.60
CA ASP A 108 -31.18 21.90 -12.26
C ASP A 108 -29.86 21.18 -11.95
N THR A 109 -29.79 20.53 -10.79
CA THR A 109 -28.61 19.79 -10.32
C THR A 109 -28.22 18.66 -11.27
N ALA A 110 -29.20 17.91 -11.79
CA ALA A 110 -28.94 16.81 -12.72
C ALA A 110 -28.38 17.30 -14.06
N ALA A 111 -28.88 18.44 -14.57
CA ALA A 111 -28.33 19.07 -15.77
C ALA A 111 -26.89 19.59 -15.59
N LEU A 112 -26.51 19.98 -14.37
CA LEU A 112 -25.18 20.49 -14.04
C LEU A 112 -24.15 19.38 -13.73
N ALA A 113 -24.59 18.21 -13.27
CA ALA A 113 -23.70 17.10 -12.89
C ALA A 113 -22.70 16.68 -14.00
N PRO A 114 -23.08 16.56 -15.29
CA PRO A 114 -22.13 16.26 -16.36
C PRO A 114 -21.01 17.29 -16.50
N ALA A 115 -21.27 18.56 -16.12
CA ALA A 115 -20.29 19.61 -16.23
C ALA A 115 -19.17 19.46 -15.18
N LEU A 116 -19.46 18.91 -13.99
CA LEU A 116 -18.44 18.59 -12.99
C LEU A 116 -17.45 17.50 -13.45
N ARG A 117 -17.90 16.56 -14.28
CA ARG A 117 -17.07 15.47 -14.84
C ARG A 117 -16.09 15.94 -15.93
N ARG A 118 -16.44 17.03 -16.62
CA ARG A 118 -15.64 17.55 -17.75
C ARG A 118 -14.42 18.32 -17.24
N ARG A 119 -13.38 18.37 -18.08
CA ARG A 119 -12.22 19.23 -17.83
C ARG A 119 -12.67 20.69 -17.76
N PRO A 120 -12.12 21.50 -16.83
CA PRO A 120 -12.45 22.91 -16.73
C PRO A 120 -12.18 23.64 -18.06
N SER A 121 -13.04 24.60 -18.40
CA SER A 121 -12.85 25.47 -19.56
C SER A 121 -12.80 26.94 -19.15
N LYS A 122 -12.17 27.79 -19.97
CA LYS A 122 -12.10 29.24 -19.70
C LYS A 122 -13.47 29.92 -19.67
N ARG A 123 -14.44 29.37 -20.42
CA ARG A 123 -15.83 29.89 -20.51
C ARG A 123 -16.75 29.35 -19.41
N GLU A 124 -16.26 28.43 -18.58
CA GLU A 124 -17.03 27.87 -17.48
C GLU A 124 -17.32 28.92 -16.40
N HIS A 125 -18.49 28.85 -15.78
CA HIS A 125 -18.84 29.72 -14.68
C HIS A 125 -17.90 29.50 -13.46
N PRO A 126 -17.40 30.56 -12.79
CA PRO A 126 -16.47 30.43 -11.66
C PRO A 126 -16.93 29.50 -10.53
N TRP A 127 -18.22 29.54 -10.17
CA TRP A 127 -18.77 28.68 -9.10
C TRP A 127 -18.62 27.19 -9.43
N LEU A 128 -18.72 26.78 -10.70
CA LEU A 128 -18.65 25.38 -11.09
C LEU A 128 -17.21 24.84 -11.00
N ARG A 129 -16.22 25.68 -11.32
CA ARG A 129 -14.80 25.39 -11.02
C ARG A 129 -14.57 25.23 -9.53
N ALA A 130 -15.16 26.11 -8.72
CA ALA A 130 -15.06 26.05 -7.27
C ALA A 130 -15.73 24.78 -6.69
N ALA A 131 -16.91 24.41 -7.19
CA ALA A 131 -17.61 23.18 -6.85
C ALA A 131 -16.76 21.94 -7.19
N ARG A 132 -16.20 21.87 -8.40
CA ARG A 132 -15.31 20.78 -8.80
C ARG A 132 -14.08 20.69 -7.91
N ALA A 133 -13.45 21.82 -7.58
CA ALA A 133 -12.29 21.84 -6.71
C ALA A 133 -12.61 21.33 -5.30
N GLN A 134 -13.69 21.82 -4.68
CA GLN A 134 -13.97 21.57 -3.26
C GLN A 134 -14.83 20.34 -2.97
N LEU A 135 -15.72 19.96 -3.88
CA LEU A 135 -16.67 18.85 -3.69
C LEU A 135 -16.21 17.56 -4.40
N VAL A 136 -15.36 17.67 -5.43
CA VAL A 136 -14.91 16.50 -6.21
C VAL A 136 -13.43 16.20 -5.93
N HIS A 137 -12.52 17.15 -6.17
CA HIS A 137 -11.08 16.88 -6.09
C HIS A 137 -10.50 16.96 -4.68
N TYR A 138 -10.95 17.92 -3.86
CA TYR A 138 -10.45 18.05 -2.50
C TYR A 138 -10.71 16.79 -1.65
N PRO A 139 -11.91 16.18 -1.66
CA PRO A 139 -12.17 14.97 -0.86
C PRO A 139 -11.26 13.80 -1.24
N VAL A 140 -10.88 13.67 -2.52
CA VAL A 140 -10.05 12.55 -2.99
C VAL A 140 -8.54 12.76 -2.88
N ARG A 141 -8.09 13.98 -2.52
CA ARG A 141 -6.66 14.36 -2.52
C ARG A 141 -5.76 13.38 -1.78
N TYR A 142 -6.25 12.85 -0.65
CA TYR A 142 -5.52 11.91 0.21
C TYR A 142 -6.25 10.56 0.35
N LEU A 143 -7.16 10.24 -0.57
CA LEU A 143 -8.01 9.06 -0.46
C LEU A 143 -7.18 7.77 -0.43
N GLU A 144 -6.20 7.64 -1.34
CA GLU A 144 -5.35 6.45 -1.41
C GLU A 144 -4.60 6.20 -0.10
N GLU A 145 -3.93 7.23 0.44
CA GLU A 145 -3.15 7.11 1.68
C GLU A 145 -4.05 6.87 2.89
N ARG A 146 -5.18 7.56 2.99
CA ARG A 146 -6.14 7.38 4.08
C ARG A 146 -6.75 5.98 4.07
N THR A 147 -7.09 5.47 2.89
CA THR A 147 -7.65 4.11 2.73
C THR A 147 -6.64 3.06 3.14
N ARG A 148 -5.40 3.14 2.63
CA ARG A 148 -4.33 2.21 3.04
C ARG A 148 -4.04 2.26 4.53
N ARG A 149 -4.12 3.45 5.15
CA ARG A 149 -3.95 3.60 6.60
C ARG A 149 -5.08 2.92 7.37
N ALA A 150 -6.33 3.14 6.96
CA ALA A 150 -7.49 2.50 7.58
C ALA A 150 -7.42 0.97 7.46
N ASP A 151 -7.16 0.46 6.24
CA ASP A 151 -7.03 -0.98 5.98
C ASP A 151 -5.85 -1.61 6.76
N ALA A 152 -4.75 -0.85 6.96
CA ALA A 152 -3.63 -1.29 7.79
C ALA A 152 -4.02 -1.37 9.27
N VAL A 153 -4.68 -0.35 9.81
CA VAL A 153 -5.16 -0.34 11.20
C VAL A 153 -6.17 -1.45 11.46
N GLN A 154 -7.07 -1.71 10.51
CA GLN A 154 -8.05 -2.79 10.61
C GLN A 154 -7.40 -4.19 10.71
N ARG A 155 -6.22 -4.37 10.09
CA ARG A 155 -5.39 -5.59 10.22
C ARG A 155 -4.47 -5.59 11.45
N GLY A 156 -4.57 -4.59 12.34
CA GLY A 156 -3.74 -4.47 13.54
C GLY A 156 -2.35 -3.85 13.30
N ALA A 157 -2.09 -3.34 12.09
CA ALA A 157 -0.84 -2.64 11.77
C ALA A 157 -0.84 -1.21 12.32
N ALA A 158 0.35 -0.61 12.41
CA ALA A 158 0.51 0.73 12.98
C ALA A 158 -0.17 1.81 12.11
N ALA A 159 -0.87 2.78 12.68
CA ALA A 159 -1.42 3.89 11.88
C ALA A 159 -0.31 4.77 11.26
N HIS A 160 0.77 5.00 12.02
CA HIS A 160 1.87 5.91 11.69
C HIS A 160 3.23 5.23 11.94
N PRO A 161 3.65 4.28 11.08
CA PRO A 161 4.83 3.47 11.30
C PRO A 161 6.12 4.29 11.32
N ASP A 162 6.18 5.37 10.54
CA ASP A 162 7.30 6.30 10.51
C ASP A 162 7.48 7.01 11.85
N ARG A 163 6.37 7.50 12.44
CA ARG A 163 6.36 8.12 13.76
C ARG A 163 6.79 7.11 14.81
N ASP A 164 6.21 5.91 14.79
CA ASP A 164 6.49 4.88 15.78
C ASP A 164 7.97 4.44 15.71
N LEU A 165 8.53 4.24 14.52
CA LEU A 165 9.96 3.95 14.34
C LEU A 165 10.87 5.11 14.78
N ARG A 166 10.44 6.37 14.63
CA ARG A 166 11.23 7.56 15.00
C ARG A 166 11.13 7.93 16.48
N GLN A 167 10.01 7.64 17.14
CA GLN A 167 9.67 8.23 18.44
C GLN A 167 9.40 7.20 19.54
N ALA A 168 8.96 5.98 19.22
CA ALA A 168 8.59 5.03 20.24
C ALA A 168 9.82 4.57 21.05
N ALA A 169 9.62 4.35 22.35
CA ALA A 169 10.69 3.94 23.26
C ALA A 169 11.34 2.62 22.81
N TRP A 170 10.53 1.65 22.36
CA TRP A 170 11.01 0.35 21.88
C TRP A 170 11.91 0.48 20.64
N ALA A 171 11.74 1.52 19.82
CA ALA A 171 12.52 1.72 18.60
C ALA A 171 13.88 2.38 18.86
N ALA A 172 14.22 2.72 20.10
CA ALA A 172 15.51 3.32 20.46
C ALA A 172 16.74 2.60 19.86
N PRO A 173 16.84 1.25 19.90
CA PRO A 173 17.99 0.53 19.33
C PRO A 173 18.08 0.64 17.80
N LEU A 174 16.96 0.86 17.11
CA LEU A 174 16.91 0.96 15.64
C LEU A 174 17.30 2.35 15.13
N ARG A 175 17.26 3.36 16.00
CA ARG A 175 17.54 4.77 15.66
C ARG A 175 19.03 5.12 15.72
N SER A 176 19.88 4.23 16.23
CA SER A 176 21.33 4.46 16.30
C SER A 176 22.00 4.43 14.92
N ASP A 177 21.37 3.80 13.93
CA ASP A 177 21.81 3.79 12.53
C ASP A 177 20.76 4.50 11.64
N PRO A 178 21.02 5.72 11.16
CA PRO A 178 20.11 6.45 10.28
C PRO A 178 19.78 5.73 8.98
N VAL A 179 20.72 4.96 8.43
CA VAL A 179 20.52 4.15 7.23
C VAL A 179 19.50 3.06 7.53
N MET A 180 19.67 2.36 8.65
CA MET A 180 18.75 1.31 9.09
C MET A 180 17.32 1.84 9.27
N LEU A 181 17.17 2.97 9.93
CA LEU A 181 15.86 3.60 10.15
C LEU A 181 15.17 3.95 8.84
N ASP A 182 15.88 4.58 7.90
CA ASP A 182 15.30 4.92 6.59
C ASP A 182 14.95 3.67 5.77
N MET A 183 15.76 2.60 5.84
CA MET A 183 15.45 1.32 5.20
C MET A 183 14.19 0.68 5.79
N LEU A 184 13.99 0.74 7.12
CA LEU A 184 12.78 0.24 7.77
C LEU A 184 11.54 1.03 7.38
N ILE A 185 11.65 2.37 7.36
CA ILE A 185 10.55 3.24 6.92
C ILE A 185 10.15 2.90 5.49
N TYR A 186 11.14 2.80 4.58
CA TYR A 186 10.91 2.36 3.22
C TYR A 186 10.22 1.00 3.18
N ALA A 187 10.73 0.01 3.91
CA ALA A 187 10.22 -1.35 3.90
C ALA A 187 8.74 -1.44 4.29
N VAL A 188 8.38 -0.81 5.41
CA VAL A 188 6.99 -0.80 5.90
C VAL A 188 6.07 -0.13 4.88
N PHE A 189 6.50 0.98 4.26
CA PHE A 189 5.68 1.63 3.24
C PHE A 189 5.61 0.83 1.93
N ALA A 190 6.69 0.15 1.51
CA ALA A 190 6.70 -0.71 0.34
C ALA A 190 5.73 -1.89 0.52
N VAL A 191 5.79 -2.59 1.66
CA VAL A 191 4.85 -3.67 2.00
C VAL A 191 3.41 -3.15 2.02
N ARG A 192 3.15 -2.00 2.64
CA ARG A 192 1.80 -1.38 2.63
C ARG A 192 1.28 -1.01 1.24
N ARG A 193 2.17 -0.76 0.30
CA ARG A 193 1.81 -0.46 -1.09
C ARG A 193 1.66 -1.73 -1.93
N GLY A 194 1.86 -2.91 -1.35
CA GLY A 194 1.83 -4.19 -2.07
C GLY A 194 2.99 -4.35 -3.04
N THR A 195 4.14 -3.72 -2.76
CA THR A 195 5.33 -3.83 -3.61
C THR A 195 5.86 -5.26 -3.57
N THR A 196 5.92 -5.93 -4.72
CA THR A 196 6.46 -7.30 -4.86
C THR A 196 7.97 -7.35 -4.82
N THR A 197 8.65 -6.21 -4.99
CA THR A 197 10.11 -6.09 -5.03
C THR A 197 10.66 -5.31 -3.82
N LEU A 198 10.34 -5.76 -2.61
CA LEU A 198 10.78 -5.12 -1.36
C LEU A 198 12.29 -4.85 -1.30
N PHE A 199 13.11 -5.72 -1.89
CA PHE A 199 14.57 -5.61 -1.86
C PHE A 199 15.15 -4.73 -2.97
N GLU A 200 14.32 -4.23 -3.89
CA GLU A 200 14.74 -3.24 -4.90
C GLU A 200 14.65 -1.83 -4.30
N VAL A 201 15.62 -1.51 -3.44
CA VAL A 201 15.71 -0.21 -2.79
C VAL A 201 15.80 0.91 -3.86
N PRO A 202 14.95 1.95 -3.80
CA PRO A 202 14.95 3.06 -4.75
C PRO A 202 16.31 3.76 -4.85
N ASP A 203 16.65 4.22 -6.07
CA ASP A 203 17.94 4.86 -6.32
C ASP A 203 18.15 6.15 -5.53
N ASP A 204 17.08 6.91 -5.24
CA ASP A 204 17.17 8.12 -4.40
C ASP A 204 17.55 7.80 -2.95
N LEU A 205 17.01 6.72 -2.39
CA LEU A 205 17.34 6.28 -1.04
C LEU A 205 18.76 5.70 -0.97
N ARG A 206 19.17 4.95 -2.00
CA ARG A 206 20.54 4.43 -2.16
C ARG A 206 21.58 5.55 -2.23
N GLN A 207 21.35 6.52 -3.12
CA GLN A 207 22.27 7.64 -3.37
C GLN A 207 22.40 8.54 -2.15
N ARG A 208 21.31 8.75 -1.39
CA ARG A 208 21.36 9.54 -0.14
C ARG A 208 22.34 8.98 0.89
N HIS A 209 22.54 7.66 0.89
CA HIS A 209 23.37 6.95 1.86
C HIS A 209 24.66 6.38 1.24
N ASP A 210 25.01 6.79 0.02
CA ASP A 210 26.20 6.34 -0.73
C ASP A 210 26.34 4.81 -0.84
N LEU A 211 25.22 4.10 -0.97
CA LEU A 211 25.21 2.64 -1.04
C LEU A 211 25.24 2.14 -2.49
N SER A 212 25.89 1.00 -2.73
CA SER A 212 25.67 0.16 -3.92
C SER A 212 24.36 -0.65 -3.81
N ARG A 213 23.91 -1.25 -4.92
CA ARG A 213 22.60 -1.96 -4.96
C ARG A 213 22.62 -3.16 -4.04
N ALA A 214 23.74 -3.87 -4.04
CA ALA A 214 23.99 -4.99 -3.14
C ALA A 214 23.99 -4.54 -1.69
N GLU A 215 24.71 -3.47 -1.34
CA GLU A 215 24.77 -2.96 0.03
C GLU A 215 23.42 -2.50 0.55
N ALA A 216 22.60 -1.83 -0.27
CA ALA A 216 21.26 -1.41 0.12
C ALA A 216 20.34 -2.62 0.39
N THR A 217 20.42 -3.66 -0.45
CA THR A 217 19.69 -4.92 -0.21
C THR A 217 20.09 -5.55 1.12
N TRP A 218 21.39 -5.60 1.41
CA TRP A 218 21.89 -6.12 2.68
C TRP A 218 21.47 -5.25 3.86
N ARG A 219 21.58 -3.93 3.75
CA ARG A 219 21.17 -2.98 4.81
C ARG A 219 19.70 -3.14 5.15
N LEU A 220 18.85 -3.33 4.15
CA LEU A 220 17.45 -3.62 4.36
C LEU A 220 17.23 -4.96 5.08
N ARG A 221 17.95 -6.04 4.73
CA ARG A 221 17.85 -7.32 5.44
C ARG A 221 18.20 -7.21 6.92
N ASP A 222 19.35 -6.59 7.23
CA ASP A 222 19.78 -6.39 8.61
C ASP A 222 18.77 -5.54 9.39
N ALA A 223 18.24 -4.51 8.76
CA ALA A 223 17.23 -3.67 9.36
C ALA A 223 15.99 -4.47 9.74
N LEU A 224 15.49 -5.33 8.83
CA LEU A 224 14.35 -6.21 9.08
C LEU A 224 14.62 -7.23 10.20
N ILE A 225 15.83 -7.81 10.24
CA ILE A 225 16.25 -8.71 11.33
C ILE A 225 16.29 -7.98 12.66
N ALA A 226 16.87 -6.77 12.70
CA ALA A 226 16.94 -5.93 13.89
C ALA A 226 15.53 -5.55 14.37
N LEU A 227 14.63 -5.20 13.46
CA LEU A 227 13.23 -4.91 13.78
C LEU A 227 12.52 -6.13 14.37
N ARG A 228 12.65 -7.31 13.74
CA ARG A 228 12.06 -8.57 14.24
C ARG A 228 12.55 -8.90 15.64
N LYS A 229 13.84 -8.67 15.94
CA LYS A 229 14.40 -8.88 17.29
C LYS A 229 13.92 -7.84 18.31
N THR A 230 13.80 -6.57 17.89
CA THR A 230 13.48 -5.45 18.80
C THR A 230 11.99 -5.39 19.15
N ASN A 231 11.12 -5.58 18.16
CA ASN A 231 9.68 -5.60 18.34
C ASN A 231 9.03 -6.60 17.37
N PRO A 232 8.95 -7.89 17.74
CA PRO A 232 8.35 -8.92 16.91
C PRO A 232 6.89 -8.59 16.55
N ALA A 233 6.11 -8.06 17.48
CA ALA A 233 4.70 -7.74 17.24
C ALA A 233 4.54 -6.65 16.15
N PHE A 234 5.35 -5.59 16.20
CA PHE A 234 5.36 -4.57 15.15
C PHE A 234 5.82 -5.14 13.80
N TYR A 235 6.85 -5.99 13.81
CA TYR A 235 7.31 -6.69 12.62
C TYR A 235 6.19 -7.54 12.01
N HIS A 236 5.54 -8.38 12.81
CA HIS A 236 4.44 -9.23 12.36
C HIS A 236 3.28 -8.43 11.77
N ALA A 237 2.87 -7.37 12.47
CA ALA A 237 1.74 -6.55 12.04
C ALA A 237 2.02 -5.68 10.79
N ASN A 238 3.29 -5.38 10.46
CA ASN A 238 3.63 -4.44 9.39
C ASN A 238 4.44 -5.02 8.23
N ILE A 239 5.14 -6.14 8.44
CA ILE A 239 6.10 -6.74 7.50
C ILE A 239 5.76 -8.20 7.20
N ASP A 240 5.49 -9.00 8.23
CA ASP A 240 5.33 -10.47 8.09
C ASP A 240 4.06 -10.90 7.32
N ASP A 241 3.23 -9.92 6.99
CA ASP A 241 2.16 -10.04 5.99
C ASP A 241 2.70 -10.11 4.54
N LEU A 242 3.96 -10.55 4.35
CA LEU A 242 4.45 -11.15 3.10
C LEU A 242 3.67 -12.43 2.72
N THR A 243 2.68 -12.81 3.53
CA THR A 243 1.63 -13.79 3.25
C THR A 243 0.31 -13.20 2.71
N LEU A 244 0.27 -11.94 2.25
CA LEU A 244 -0.83 -11.47 1.41
C LEU A 244 -0.64 -11.95 -0.05
N GLY A 245 -1.23 -13.03 -0.59
CA GLY A 245 -2.32 -13.90 -0.10
C GLY A 245 -3.55 -13.09 0.34
N PRO A 246 -4.34 -12.54 -0.58
CA PRO A 246 -5.22 -11.41 -0.29
C PRO A 246 -6.23 -11.75 0.80
N THR A 247 -6.34 -10.83 1.75
CA THR A 247 -7.37 -10.86 2.77
C THR A 247 -8.72 -10.48 2.18
N VAL A 248 -9.67 -11.41 2.37
CA VAL A 248 -11.14 -11.28 2.38
C VAL A 248 -11.82 -11.05 1.02
N ASP A 249 -12.54 -12.10 0.59
CA ASP A 249 -13.63 -12.13 -0.40
C ASP A 249 -13.44 -11.44 -1.77
N GLN A 250 -12.23 -11.52 -2.32
CA GLN A 250 -12.06 -11.45 -3.77
C GLN A 250 -11.61 -12.81 -4.25
N ALA A 251 -12.42 -13.43 -5.11
CA ALA A 251 -12.06 -14.64 -5.83
C ALA A 251 -10.77 -14.35 -6.61
N ILE A 252 -9.64 -14.68 -6.00
CA ILE A 252 -8.37 -14.84 -6.69
C ILE A 252 -8.63 -15.94 -7.69
N ASP A 253 -8.27 -15.71 -8.94
CA ASP A 253 -8.20 -16.79 -9.91
C ASP A 253 -7.42 -17.95 -9.27
N PRO A 254 -8.07 -19.10 -9.01
CA PRO A 254 -7.43 -20.25 -8.36
C PRO A 254 -6.13 -20.61 -9.05
N GLN A 255 -6.03 -20.34 -10.35
CA GLN A 255 -4.88 -20.62 -11.18
C GLN A 255 -3.63 -19.84 -10.76
N THR A 256 -3.73 -18.57 -10.37
CA THR A 256 -2.56 -17.78 -9.93
C THR A 256 -2.07 -18.16 -8.53
N LEU A 257 -2.99 -18.55 -7.63
CA LEU A 257 -2.61 -19.13 -6.34
C LEU A 257 -2.01 -20.52 -6.50
N LEU A 258 -2.54 -21.33 -7.41
CA LEU A 258 -2.01 -22.64 -7.77
C LEU A 258 -0.62 -22.53 -8.43
N GLU A 259 -0.36 -21.47 -9.18
CA GLU A 259 0.96 -21.19 -9.76
C GLU A 259 1.99 -20.81 -8.69
N GLN A 260 1.66 -19.94 -7.73
CA GLN A 260 2.57 -19.55 -6.65
C GLN A 260 2.74 -20.64 -5.58
N ALA A 261 1.66 -21.34 -5.22
CA ALA A 261 1.70 -22.53 -4.37
C ALA A 261 2.41 -23.69 -5.07
N GLY A 262 2.23 -23.81 -6.40
CA GLY A 262 2.94 -24.73 -7.27
C GLY A 262 4.43 -24.46 -7.27
N ASP A 263 4.86 -23.22 -7.47
CA ASP A 263 6.27 -22.83 -7.40
C ASP A 263 6.88 -23.11 -6.03
N ARG A 264 6.16 -22.82 -4.94
CA ARG A 264 6.60 -23.11 -3.58
C ARG A 264 6.71 -24.61 -3.32
N GLU A 265 5.72 -25.41 -3.72
CA GLU A 265 5.74 -26.86 -3.51
C GLU A 265 6.74 -27.56 -4.43
N VAL A 266 6.98 -27.03 -5.64
CA VAL A 266 8.04 -27.47 -6.55
C VAL A 266 9.41 -27.19 -5.92
N SER A 267 9.65 -26.00 -5.39
CA SER A 267 10.88 -25.67 -4.67
C SER A 267 11.07 -26.55 -3.42
N ARG A 268 10.01 -26.76 -2.62
CA ARG A 268 10.04 -27.68 -1.47
C ARG A 268 10.34 -29.11 -1.87
N SER A 269 9.72 -29.61 -2.94
CA SER A 269 9.95 -30.95 -3.46
C SER A 269 11.37 -31.14 -4.00
N ARG A 270 11.90 -30.12 -4.70
CA ARG A 270 13.30 -30.11 -5.15
C ARG A 270 14.27 -30.16 -3.99
N LEU A 271 14.06 -29.33 -2.97
CA LEU A 271 14.91 -29.31 -1.78
C LEU A 271 14.81 -30.63 -0.99
N ARG A 272 13.61 -31.19 -0.79
CA ARG A 272 13.45 -32.53 -0.19
C ARG A 272 14.24 -33.59 -0.98
N LYS A 273 14.15 -33.58 -2.31
CA LYS A 273 14.85 -34.55 -3.16
C LYS A 273 16.37 -34.43 -3.06
N ILE A 274 16.90 -33.20 -3.04
CA ILE A 274 18.33 -32.93 -2.87
C ILE A 274 18.81 -33.39 -1.48
N LEU A 275 18.01 -33.17 -0.43
CA LEU A 275 18.39 -33.55 0.94
C LEU A 275 18.17 -35.02 1.27
N ALA A 276 17.32 -35.71 0.51
CA ALA A 276 17.10 -37.14 0.60
C ALA A 276 18.17 -37.97 -0.13
N ASP A 277 19.07 -37.33 -0.89
CA ASP A 277 20.16 -38.03 -1.55
C ASP A 277 21.15 -38.62 -0.51
N PRO A 278 21.37 -39.94 -0.50
CA PRO A 278 22.20 -40.59 0.51
C PRO A 278 23.71 -40.29 0.35
N THR A 279 24.14 -39.82 -0.81
CA THR A 279 25.54 -39.52 -1.11
C THR A 279 25.90 -38.06 -0.88
N THR A 280 24.99 -37.14 -1.15
CA THR A 280 25.26 -35.69 -1.11
C THR A 280 24.35 -34.90 -0.17
N GLY A 281 23.27 -35.52 0.36
CA GLY A 281 22.27 -34.82 1.17
C GLY A 281 22.83 -34.21 2.46
N ALA A 282 23.83 -34.84 3.09
CA ALA A 282 24.52 -34.27 4.25
C ALA A 282 25.33 -33.00 3.89
N ALA A 283 26.00 -32.99 2.75
CA ALA A 283 26.72 -31.82 2.25
C ALA A 283 25.75 -30.68 1.90
N TYR A 284 24.63 -30.99 1.24
CA TYR A 284 23.60 -30.01 0.93
C TYR A 284 22.90 -29.46 2.17
N ARG A 285 22.69 -30.26 3.24
CA ARG A 285 22.19 -29.77 4.53
C ARG A 285 23.14 -28.74 5.14
N ALA A 286 24.44 -29.03 5.19
CA ALA A 286 25.44 -28.09 5.70
C ALA A 286 25.50 -26.79 4.89
N ILE A 287 25.36 -26.89 3.56
CA ILE A 287 25.32 -25.73 2.67
C ILE A 287 24.05 -24.89 2.88
N ILE A 288 22.87 -25.52 2.94
CA ILE A 288 21.59 -24.82 3.17
C ILE A 288 21.58 -24.14 4.55
N LYS A 289 22.08 -24.83 5.58
CA LYS A 289 22.26 -24.25 6.91
C LYS A 289 23.18 -23.04 6.86
N SER A 290 24.32 -23.16 6.18
CA SER A 290 25.23 -22.03 5.97
C SER A 290 24.61 -20.87 5.19
N ILE A 291 23.72 -21.14 4.21
CA ILE A 291 22.96 -20.09 3.49
C ILE A 291 21.97 -19.39 4.43
N CYS A 292 21.29 -20.14 5.30
CA CYS A 292 20.32 -19.60 6.25
C CYS A 292 20.98 -18.82 7.41
N GLU A 293 22.20 -19.21 7.78
CA GLU A 293 22.98 -18.64 8.90
C GLU A 293 24.05 -17.62 8.46
N ALA A 294 24.19 -17.36 7.15
CA ALA A 294 25.24 -16.50 6.63
C ALA A 294 25.21 -15.09 7.25
N ASP A 295 26.21 -14.78 8.07
CA ASP A 295 26.45 -13.47 8.69
C ASP A 295 27.39 -12.59 7.83
N ARG A 296 27.24 -11.27 7.92
CA ARG A 296 27.96 -10.25 7.14
C ARG A 296 29.48 -10.33 7.25
N ALA A 297 30.00 -10.85 8.36
CA ALA A 297 31.45 -10.96 8.56
C ALA A 297 32.11 -11.98 7.62
N HIS A 298 31.35 -12.95 7.09
CA HIS A 298 31.92 -14.04 6.30
C HIS A 298 31.02 -14.48 5.12
N PRO A 299 30.77 -13.60 4.13
CA PRO A 299 29.87 -13.86 3.01
C PRO A 299 30.35 -14.98 2.07
N THR A 300 31.62 -15.36 2.16
CA THR A 300 32.22 -16.46 1.41
C THR A 300 31.99 -17.82 2.05
N VAL A 301 31.48 -17.90 3.29
CA VAL A 301 31.31 -19.17 4.03
C VAL A 301 30.39 -20.16 3.32
N PRO A 302 29.23 -19.77 2.74
CA PRO A 302 28.42 -20.71 1.96
C PRO A 302 29.16 -21.25 0.73
N VAL A 303 29.89 -20.39 0.01
CA VAL A 303 30.66 -20.77 -1.19
C VAL A 303 31.84 -21.68 -0.83
N GLN A 304 32.57 -21.37 0.25
CA GLN A 304 33.68 -22.19 0.74
C GLN A 304 33.18 -23.53 1.31
N THR A 305 31.99 -23.55 1.91
CA THR A 305 31.34 -24.77 2.40
C THR A 305 30.90 -25.65 1.23
N ALA A 306 30.33 -25.07 0.17
CA ALA A 306 29.98 -25.79 -1.05
C ALA A 306 31.21 -26.32 -1.81
N ALA A 307 32.25 -25.50 -1.96
CA ALA A 307 33.50 -25.91 -2.60
C ALA A 307 34.17 -27.08 -1.88
N ARG A 308 34.21 -27.06 -0.54
CA ARG A 308 34.78 -28.14 0.27
C ARG A 308 33.90 -29.39 0.31
N SER A 309 32.60 -29.23 0.53
CA SER A 309 31.70 -30.37 0.79
C SER A 309 31.30 -31.12 -0.48
N LEU A 310 31.40 -30.48 -1.65
CA LEU A 310 31.04 -31.07 -2.94
C LEU A 310 32.21 -31.10 -3.94
N HIS A 311 33.44 -30.80 -3.49
CA HIS A 311 34.65 -30.75 -4.32
C HIS A 311 34.50 -29.92 -5.61
N LEU A 312 33.81 -28.79 -5.50
CA LEU A 312 33.52 -27.90 -6.63
C LEU A 312 34.61 -26.85 -6.82
N THR A 313 34.80 -26.41 -8.06
CA THR A 313 35.57 -25.19 -8.33
C THR A 313 34.85 -23.98 -7.72
N PRO A 314 35.57 -22.90 -7.35
CA PRO A 314 34.98 -21.72 -6.74
C PRO A 314 33.82 -21.11 -7.55
N GLU A 315 33.95 -21.11 -8.88
CA GLU A 315 32.93 -20.62 -9.82
C GLU A 315 31.66 -21.47 -9.76
N LYS A 316 31.80 -22.80 -9.83
CA LYS A 316 30.67 -23.74 -9.74
C LYS A 316 30.01 -23.72 -8.37
N ALA A 317 30.80 -23.54 -7.31
CA ALA A 317 30.28 -23.37 -5.96
C ALA A 317 29.46 -22.08 -5.84
N HIS A 318 29.91 -20.99 -6.45
CA HIS A 318 29.17 -19.72 -6.45
C HIS A 318 27.82 -19.82 -7.18
N ASP A 319 27.80 -20.43 -8.37
CA ASP A 319 26.58 -20.63 -9.15
C ASP A 319 25.57 -21.53 -8.39
N LEU A 320 26.08 -22.59 -7.77
CA LEU A 320 25.26 -23.49 -6.96
C LEU A 320 24.64 -22.77 -5.76
N ILE A 321 25.41 -21.93 -5.05
CA ILE A 321 24.90 -21.15 -3.92
C ILE A 321 23.82 -20.16 -4.38
N ASN A 322 24.02 -19.48 -5.51
CA ASN A 322 23.02 -18.57 -6.06
C ASN A 322 21.72 -19.29 -6.43
N GLN A 323 21.80 -20.50 -6.98
CA GLN A 323 20.64 -21.33 -7.29
C GLN A 323 19.94 -21.80 -6.01
N LEU A 324 20.67 -22.34 -5.05
CA LEU A 324 20.11 -22.83 -3.78
C LEU A 324 19.50 -21.71 -2.95
N ALA A 325 20.13 -20.53 -2.90
CA ALA A 325 19.58 -19.37 -2.19
C ALA A 325 18.22 -18.93 -2.77
N ARG A 326 18.04 -19.03 -4.10
CA ARG A 326 16.73 -18.77 -4.74
C ARG A 326 15.69 -19.82 -4.37
N GLU A 327 16.07 -21.09 -4.35
CA GLU A 327 15.17 -22.19 -3.97
C GLU A 327 14.77 -22.12 -2.48
N VAL A 328 15.71 -21.78 -1.59
CA VAL A 328 15.47 -21.51 -0.16
C VAL A 328 14.49 -20.34 0.02
N ALA A 329 14.72 -19.23 -0.69
CA ALA A 329 13.83 -18.07 -0.65
C ALA A 329 12.40 -18.40 -1.13
N LYS A 330 12.27 -19.21 -2.19
CA LYS A 330 10.96 -19.65 -2.73
C LYS A 330 10.24 -20.64 -1.81
N ALA A 331 10.95 -21.58 -1.19
CA ALA A 331 10.38 -22.56 -0.28
C ALA A 331 9.93 -21.96 1.07
N GLY A 332 10.58 -20.87 1.47
CA GLY A 332 10.39 -20.15 2.72
C GLY A 332 11.43 -20.54 3.76
N LEU A 333 12.11 -19.53 4.32
CA LEU A 333 13.29 -19.66 5.18
C LEU A 333 13.02 -20.52 6.43
N ASP A 334 11.92 -20.27 7.14
CA ASP A 334 11.59 -21.01 8.36
C ASP A 334 11.37 -22.51 8.11
N TRP A 335 10.75 -22.84 6.96
CA TRP A 335 10.54 -24.24 6.56
C TRP A 335 11.87 -24.92 6.16
N THR A 336 12.79 -24.17 5.54
CA THR A 336 14.09 -24.72 5.12
C THR A 336 15.04 -24.92 6.28
N ILE A 337 15.00 -24.05 7.29
CA ILE A 337 15.73 -24.23 8.55
C ILE A 337 15.23 -25.49 9.25
N GLN A 338 13.92 -25.64 9.43
CA GLN A 338 13.33 -26.84 10.04
C GLN A 338 13.68 -28.12 9.29
N LEU A 339 13.64 -28.10 7.94
CA LEU A 339 14.00 -29.25 7.12
C LEU A 339 15.49 -29.60 7.20
N ALA A 340 16.37 -28.60 7.35
CA ALA A 340 17.80 -28.83 7.50
C ALA A 340 18.16 -29.38 8.89
N GLU A 341 17.30 -29.15 9.90
CA GLU A 341 17.47 -29.61 11.29
C GLU A 341 16.83 -30.97 11.57
N THR A 342 15.81 -31.38 10.82
CA THR A 342 15.13 -32.68 10.99
C THR A 342 15.78 -33.78 10.15
N SER A 343 16.89 -34.36 10.63
CA SER A 343 17.34 -35.76 10.45
C SER A 343 18.72 -35.97 11.05
#